data_AF-A0A4S2KUH2-F1
#
_entry.id   AF-A0A4S2KUH2-F1
#
_cell.length_a   1.000
_cell.length_b   1.000
_cell.length_c   1.000
_cell.angle_alpha   90.00
_cell.angle_beta   90.00
_cell.angle_gamma   90.00
#
_symmetry.space_group_name_H-M   'P 1'
#
loop_
_entity.id
_entity.type
_entity.pdbx_description
1 polymer ?
#
loop_
_entity_poly.entity_id
_entity_poly.type
_entity_poly.pdbx_seq_one_letter_code
_entity_poly.pdbx_strand_id
1 'polypeptide(L)'
;MRLNELHLTKFRLRFPFSGSTRVVRKAWNTADINELWKQTMWARKVEAKKKQMRAELSDFDRFKLRKARQIRNKLRTDAFHRLKKKTKKAKVKAGDAASKSAKKAEKK
;
A
#
# COMPACT_ATOMS: atom_id res chain seq x y z
N MET A 1 -26.67 -3.63 -18.47
CA MET A 1 -25.27 -3.49 -17.99
C MET A 1 -24.38 -4.00 -19.10
N ARG A 2 -23.45 -3.18 -19.62
CA ARG A 2 -22.46 -3.65 -20.59
C ARG A 2 -21.25 -4.21 -19.84
N LEU A 3 -20.65 -5.28 -20.34
CA LEU A 3 -19.46 -5.87 -19.69
C LEU A 3 -18.29 -4.88 -19.60
N ASN A 4 -18.22 -3.93 -20.53
CA ASN A 4 -17.19 -2.88 -20.56
C ASN A 4 -17.31 -1.88 -19.40
N GLU A 5 -18.50 -1.74 -18.81
CA GLU A 5 -18.75 -0.85 -17.67
C GLU A 5 -18.44 -1.55 -16.33
N LEU A 6 -18.16 -2.87 -16.35
CA LEU A 6 -17.97 -3.71 -15.17
C LEU A 6 -16.51 -4.12 -15.01
N HIS A 7 -16.02 -4.00 -13.78
CA HIS A 7 -14.69 -4.51 -13.42
C HIS A 7 -14.87 -5.75 -12.55
N LEU A 8 -14.49 -6.91 -13.08
CA LEU A 8 -14.59 -8.17 -12.35
C LEU A 8 -13.65 -8.18 -11.15
N THR A 9 -14.16 -8.71 -10.03
CA THR A 9 -13.38 -8.90 -8.80
C THR A 9 -12.94 -10.36 -8.68
N LYS A 10 -12.04 -10.67 -7.75
CA LYS A 10 -11.57 -12.04 -7.50
C LYS A 10 -12.60 -12.95 -6.82
N PHE A 11 -13.72 -12.40 -6.34
CA PHE A 11 -14.71 -13.15 -5.58
C PHE A 11 -15.58 -13.98 -6.53
N ARG A 12 -15.69 -15.28 -6.26
CA ARG A 12 -16.49 -16.22 -7.06
C ARG A 12 -17.51 -16.91 -6.16
N LEU A 13 -18.78 -16.81 -6.53
CA LEU A 13 -19.88 -17.57 -5.93
C LEU A 13 -20.36 -18.62 -6.91
N ARG A 14 -20.70 -19.80 -6.39
CA ARG A 14 -21.35 -20.85 -7.18
C ARG A 14 -22.84 -20.87 -6.84
N PHE A 15 -23.65 -20.46 -7.80
CA PHE A 15 -25.11 -20.49 -7.73
C PHE A 15 -25.66 -20.87 -9.11
N PRO A 16 -26.91 -21.35 -9.22
CA PRO A 16 -27.50 -21.67 -10.52
C PRO A 16 -27.57 -20.43 -11.42
N PHE A 17 -27.21 -20.57 -12.70
CA PHE A 17 -27.15 -19.44 -13.64
C PHE A 17 -28.48 -18.68 -13.78
N SER A 18 -29.61 -19.41 -13.75
CA SER A 18 -30.97 -18.84 -13.76
C SER A 18 -31.56 -18.70 -12.33
N GLY A 19 -30.71 -18.47 -11.33
CA GLY A 19 -31.14 -18.32 -9.94
C GLY A 19 -31.92 -17.02 -9.71
N SER A 20 -33.05 -17.10 -8.99
CA SER A 20 -33.78 -15.92 -8.50
C SER A 20 -32.91 -15.07 -7.56
N THR A 21 -33.19 -13.76 -7.50
CA THR A 21 -32.54 -12.79 -6.59
C THR A 21 -32.53 -13.27 -5.13
N ARG A 22 -33.53 -14.05 -4.71
CA ARG A 22 -33.58 -14.64 -3.35
C ARG A 22 -32.44 -15.63 -3.12
N VAL A 23 -32.16 -16.50 -4.09
CA VAL A 23 -31.08 -17.49 -4.01
C VAL A 23 -29.72 -16.80 -4.05
N VAL A 24 -29.55 -15.81 -4.94
CA VAL A 24 -28.32 -15.03 -5.03
C VAL A 24 -28.04 -14.28 -3.72
N ARG A 25 -29.05 -13.64 -3.12
CA ARG A 25 -28.92 -12.95 -1.84
C ARG A 25 -28.54 -13.90 -0.70
N LYS A 26 -29.14 -15.10 -0.65
CA LYS A 26 -28.78 -16.11 0.34
C LYS A 26 -27.33 -16.56 0.19
N ALA A 27 -26.89 -16.85 -1.04
CA ALA A 27 -25.49 -17.20 -1.33
C ALA A 27 -24.51 -16.04 -1.02
N TRP A 28 -24.94 -14.79 -1.25
CA TRP A 28 -24.14 -13.60 -0.97
C TRP A 28 -23.93 -13.38 0.54
N ASN A 29 -25.00 -13.53 1.32
CA ASN A 29 -24.95 -13.38 2.77
C ASN A 29 -24.19 -14.55 3.43
N THR A 30 -24.41 -15.78 2.97
CA THR A 30 -23.69 -16.95 3.52
C THR A 30 -22.19 -16.92 3.26
N ALA A 31 -21.74 -16.23 2.21
CA ALA A 31 -20.33 -16.07 1.88
C ALA A 31 -19.69 -14.78 2.44
N ASP A 32 -20.46 -13.96 3.19
CA ASP A 32 -20.02 -12.70 3.79
C ASP A 32 -19.17 -11.80 2.88
N ILE A 33 -19.55 -11.73 1.59
CA ILE A 33 -18.75 -11.03 0.56
C ILE A 33 -18.64 -9.55 0.87
N ASN A 34 -19.62 -8.95 1.53
CA ASN A 34 -19.55 -7.55 1.90
C ASN A 34 -18.40 -7.27 2.87
N GLU A 35 -18.16 -8.16 3.84
CA GLU A 35 -17.05 -8.02 4.78
C GLU A 35 -15.71 -8.29 4.11
N LEU A 36 -15.64 -9.38 3.34
CA LEU A 36 -14.45 -9.71 2.55
C LEU A 36 -14.10 -8.59 1.56
N TRP A 37 -15.10 -7.97 0.94
CA TRP A 37 -14.95 -6.83 0.05
C TRP A 37 -14.36 -5.64 0.83
N LYS A 38 -14.96 -5.24 1.96
CA LYS A 38 -14.48 -4.14 2.81
C LYS A 38 -13.02 -4.32 3.26
N GLN A 39 -12.62 -5.56 3.53
CA GLN A 39 -11.22 -5.87 3.89
C GLN A 39 -10.26 -5.68 2.72
N THR A 40 -10.72 -5.80 1.47
CA THR A 40 -9.82 -5.68 0.32
C THR A 40 -9.19 -4.30 0.21
N MET A 41 -7.93 -4.28 -0.23
CA MET A 41 -7.23 -3.03 -0.53
C MET A 41 -7.92 -2.21 -1.62
N TRP A 42 -8.64 -2.86 -2.54
CA TRP A 42 -9.41 -2.16 -3.56
C TRP A 42 -10.58 -1.39 -2.95
N ALA A 43 -11.42 -2.04 -2.13
CA ALA A 43 -12.51 -1.36 -1.43
C ALA A 43 -11.98 -0.22 -0.55
N ARG A 44 -10.91 -0.46 0.22
CA ARG A 44 -10.27 0.58 1.04
C ARG A 44 -9.77 1.75 0.22
N LYS A 45 -9.24 1.52 -0.98
CA LYS A 45 -8.82 2.59 -1.91
C LYS A 45 -10.02 3.34 -2.50
N VAL A 46 -11.11 2.65 -2.82
CA VAL A 46 -12.34 3.28 -3.32
C VAL A 46 -12.98 4.13 -2.23
N GLU A 47 -13.09 3.62 -1.01
CA GLU A 47 -13.57 4.38 0.16
C GLU A 47 -12.63 5.54 0.48
N ALA A 48 -11.31 5.32 0.47
CA ALA A 48 -10.36 6.40 0.65
C ALA A 48 -10.48 7.43 -0.46
N LYS A 49 -10.68 7.03 -1.73
CA LYS A 49 -10.90 7.96 -2.84
C LYS A 49 -12.23 8.70 -2.69
N LYS A 50 -13.29 8.06 -2.20
CA LYS A 50 -14.60 8.70 -1.90
C LYS A 50 -14.46 9.70 -0.75
N LYS A 51 -13.90 9.29 0.38
CA LYS A 51 -13.59 10.17 1.53
C LYS A 51 -12.57 11.27 1.17
N GLN A 52 -11.63 10.97 0.27
CA GLN A 52 -10.68 11.93 -0.29
C GLN A 52 -11.20 12.62 -1.55
N MET A 53 -12.44 12.38 -2.00
CA MET A 53 -13.05 13.26 -2.99
C MET A 53 -13.20 14.57 -2.23
N ARG A 54 -12.21 15.43 -2.46
CA ARG A 54 -11.87 16.64 -1.70
C ARG A 54 -13.02 17.64 -1.61
N ALA A 55 -14.14 17.37 -2.27
CA ALA A 55 -15.38 18.11 -2.22
C ALA A 55 -15.99 18.16 -0.80
N GLU A 56 -15.92 17.06 -0.04
CA GLU A 56 -16.49 17.01 1.33
C GLU A 56 -15.50 17.48 2.41
N LEU A 57 -14.21 17.60 2.08
CA LEU A 57 -13.18 17.92 3.07
C LEU A 57 -13.13 19.42 3.34
N SER A 58 -13.60 19.81 4.53
CA SER A 58 -13.52 21.18 5.05
C SER A 58 -12.08 21.69 5.08
N ASP A 59 -11.91 23.00 4.94
CA ASP A 59 -10.59 23.65 4.88
C ASP A 59 -9.73 23.35 6.13
N PHE A 60 -10.36 23.29 7.30
CA PHE A 60 -9.68 22.93 8.54
C PHE A 60 -9.09 21.51 8.52
N ASP A 61 -9.80 20.55 7.91
CA ASP A 61 -9.30 19.18 7.77
C ASP A 61 -8.13 19.09 6.79
N ARG A 62 -8.12 19.93 5.74
CA ARG A 62 -6.99 20.06 4.82
C ARG A 62 -5.76 20.59 5.55
N PHE A 63 -5.93 21.58 6.42
CA PHE A 63 -4.84 22.12 7.24
C PHE A 63 -4.25 21.05 8.17
N LYS A 64 -5.09 20.32 8.91
CA LYS A 64 -4.66 19.20 9.79
C LYS A 64 -3.89 18.14 9.01
N LEU A 65 -4.42 17.71 7.85
CA LEU A 65 -3.77 16.73 6.99
C LEU A 65 -2.40 17.20 6.50
N ARG A 66 -2.29 18.48 6.10
CA ARG A 66 -1.03 19.08 5.64
C ARG A 66 0.02 19.07 6.76
N LYS A 67 -0.34 19.49 7.98
CA LYS A 67 0.58 19.49 9.13
C LYS A 67 1.02 18.09 9.52
N ALA A 68 0.10 17.13 9.58
CA ALA A 68 0.42 15.73 9.85
C ALA A 68 1.37 15.12 8.80
N ARG A 69 1.15 15.42 7.50
CA ARG A 69 2.04 15.00 6.41
C ARG A 69 3.43 15.61 6.53
N GLN A 70 3.54 16.89 6.90
CA GLN A 70 4.82 17.56 7.10
C GLN A 70 5.65 16.88 8.20
N ILE A 71 5.05 16.60 9.35
CA ILE A 71 5.71 15.91 10.48
C ILE A 71 6.18 14.51 10.07
N ARG A 72 5.30 13.72 9.44
CA ARG A 72 5.64 12.38 8.94
C ARG A 72 6.81 12.41 7.96
N ASN A 73 6.80 13.37 7.02
CA ASN A 73 7.85 13.48 6.00
C ASN A 73 9.20 13.86 6.60
N LYS A 74 9.24 14.70 7.64
CA LYS A 74 10.47 15.04 8.36
C LYS A 74 11.10 13.79 8.98
N LEU A 75 10.32 13.05 9.76
CA LEU A 75 10.75 11.79 10.38
C LEU A 75 11.24 10.76 9.35
N ARG A 76 10.52 10.60 8.23
CA ARG A 76 10.91 9.71 7.14
C ARG A 76 12.26 10.09 6.55
N THR A 77 12.47 11.39 6.28
CA THR A 77 13.70 11.90 5.69
C THR A 77 14.89 11.73 6.64
N ASP A 78 14.70 11.99 7.93
CA ASP A 78 15.75 11.81 8.94
C ASP A 78 16.15 10.33 9.06
N ALA A 79 15.17 9.42 9.12
CA ALA A 79 15.40 7.98 9.13
C ALA A 79 16.13 7.51 7.85
N PHE A 80 15.73 8.00 6.69
CA PHE A 80 16.36 7.70 5.40
C PHE A 80 17.82 8.19 5.36
N HIS A 81 18.08 9.42 5.80
CA HIS A 81 19.44 9.97 5.85
C HIS A 81 20.34 9.21 6.82
N ARG A 82 19.80 8.76 7.96
CA ARG A 82 20.52 7.89 8.90
C ARG A 82 20.89 6.56 8.25
N LEU A 83 19.96 5.92 7.56
CA LEU A 83 20.22 4.65 6.86
C LEU A 83 21.25 4.84 5.73
N LYS A 84 21.11 5.88 4.91
CA LYS A 84 22.04 6.23 3.83
C LYS A 84 23.46 6.48 4.34
N LYS A 85 23.61 7.17 5.49
CA LYS A 85 24.93 7.37 6.12
C LYS A 85 25.53 6.05 6.59
N LYS A 86 24.73 5.15 7.19
CA LYS A 86 25.19 3.81 7.60
C LYS A 86 25.63 2.96 6.41
N THR A 87 24.84 2.90 5.34
CA THR A 87 25.19 2.13 4.13
C THR A 87 26.42 2.70 3.45
N LYS A 88 26.56 4.04 3.35
CA LYS A 88 27.78 4.66 2.83
C LYS A 88 29.01 4.32 3.69
N LYS A 89 28.91 4.39 5.02
CA LYS A 89 30.00 3.99 5.93
C LYS A 89 30.36 2.51 5.80
N ALA A 90 29.36 1.62 5.65
CA ALA A 90 29.60 0.19 5.41
C ALA A 90 30.31 -0.05 4.07
N LYS A 91 29.92 0.67 3.02
CA LYS A 91 30.57 0.59 1.70
C LYS A 91 32.02 1.08 1.73
N VAL A 92 32.31 2.17 2.44
CA VAL A 92 33.68 2.68 2.62
C VAL A 92 34.52 1.68 3.42
N LYS A 93 33.99 1.14 4.53
CA LYS A 93 34.68 0.10 5.31
C LYS A 93 34.95 -1.18 4.51
N ALA A 94 34.03 -1.59 3.64
CA ALA A 94 34.23 -2.73 2.74
C ALA A 94 35.30 -2.44 1.67
N GLY A 95 35.35 -1.21 1.14
CA GLY A 95 36.41 -0.76 0.23
C GLY A 95 37.79 -0.68 0.88
N ASP A 96 37.87 -0.18 2.13
CA ASP A 96 39.11 -0.13 2.91
C ASP A 96 39.60 -1.52 3.34
N ALA A 97 38.69 -2.45 3.60
CA ALA A 97 39.04 -3.84 3.86
C ALA A 97 39.62 -4.54 2.61
N ALA A 98 39.02 -4.29 1.44
CA ALA A 98 39.48 -4.83 0.16
C ALA A 98 40.86 -4.27 -0.26
N SER A 99 41.12 -2.98 0.01
CA SER A 99 42.42 -2.36 -0.28
C SER A 99 43.53 -2.83 0.67
N LYS A 100 43.21 -3.10 1.95
CA LYS A 100 44.14 -3.69 2.92
C LYS A 100 44.46 -5.15 2.62
N SER A 101 43.51 -5.95 2.15
CA SER A 101 43.79 -7.33 1.73
C SER A 101 44.65 -7.38 0.46
N ALA A 102 44.45 -6.47 -0.49
CA ALA A 102 45.28 -6.37 -1.70
C ALA A 102 46.75 -6.00 -1.37
N LYS A 103 46.97 -5.01 -0.51
CA LYS A 103 48.33 -4.61 -0.06
C LYS A 103 49.05 -5.68 0.78
N LYS A 104 48.32 -6.61 1.40
CA LYS A 104 48.92 -7.72 2.16
C LYS A 104 49.30 -8.91 1.25
N ALA A 105 48.63 -9.06 0.11
CA ALA A 105 48.96 -10.07 -0.89
C ALA A 105 50.18 -9.68 -1.75
N GLU A 106 50.39 -8.38 -1.98
CA GLU A 106 51.52 -7.86 -2.79
C GLU A 106 52.85 -7.78 -2.00
N LYS A 107 52.81 -7.99 -0.68
CA LYS A 107 53.98 -7.91 0.23
C LYS A 107 54.47 -9.28 0.72
N LYS A 108 53.99 -10.36 0.10
CA LYS A 108 54.30 -11.76 0.40
C LYS A 108 54.82 -12.43 -0.86
#